data_AF-A0A7C1AUG6-F1
#
_entry.id   AF-A0A7C1AUG6-F1
#
_cell.length_a   1.000
_cell.length_b   1.000
_cell.length_c   1.000
_cell.angle_alpha   90.00
_cell.angle_beta   90.00
_cell.angle_gamma   90.00
#
_symmetry.space_group_name_H-M   'P 1'
#
loop_
_entity.id
_entity.type
_entity.pdbx_description
1 polymer ?
#
loop_
_entity_poly.entity_id
_entity_poly.type
_entity_poly.pdbx_seq_one_letter_code
_entity_poly.pdbx_strand_id
1 'polypeptide(L)'
;FDMGLINRVVSADKLEDEAQAWAAKLAEKSPIALQLAKTGFYTAEDMDYYRAFEYMNEVFTRLCCTEDAKEGVKAFLEKRKPEWKEK
;
A
#
# COMPACT_ATOMS: atom_id res chain seq x y z
N PHE A 1 3.89 -13.61 19.94
CA PHE A 1 3.55 -12.51 19.01
C PHE A 1 4.68 -11.48 18.95
N ASP A 2 5.42 -11.36 20.05
CA ASP A 2 6.38 -10.30 20.37
C ASP A 2 7.65 -10.30 19.50
N MET A 3 7.79 -11.29 18.60
CA MET A 3 8.92 -11.42 17.68
C MET A 3 8.59 -10.97 16.24
N GLY A 4 7.34 -10.55 15.96
CA GLY A 4 6.97 -9.97 14.66
C GLY A 4 6.75 -10.96 13.51
N LEU A 5 6.78 -12.28 13.76
CA LEU A 5 6.62 -13.30 12.70
C LEU A 5 5.22 -13.33 12.06
N ILE A 6 4.19 -12.90 12.81
CA ILE A 6 2.79 -12.91 12.37
C ILE A 6 2.12 -11.57 12.69
N ASN A 7 1.19 -11.14 11.82
CA ASN A 7 0.55 -9.83 11.93
C ASN A 7 -0.71 -9.83 12.82
N ARG A 8 -1.42 -10.96 12.95
CA ARG A 8 -2.68 -11.09 13.73
C ARG A 8 -2.90 -12.53 14.18
N VAL A 9 -3.47 -12.73 15.37
CA VAL A 9 -3.93 -14.03 15.89
C VAL A 9 -5.42 -13.92 16.15
N VAL A 10 -6.16 -14.89 15.63
CA VAL A 10 -7.62 -15.01 15.76
C VAL A 10 -7.97 -16.46 16.06
N SER A 11 -9.18 -16.72 16.52
CA SER A 11 -9.66 -18.10 16.68
C SER A 11 -9.74 -18.79 15.31
N ALA A 12 -9.58 -20.12 15.29
CA ALA A 12 -9.49 -20.88 14.04
C ALA A 12 -10.73 -20.70 13.13
N ASP A 13 -11.91 -20.59 13.73
CA ASP A 13 -13.19 -20.36 13.05
C ASP A 13 -13.32 -18.95 12.44
N LYS A 14 -12.45 -18.01 12.84
CA LYS A 14 -12.43 -16.62 12.36
C LYS A 14 -11.32 -16.31 11.36
N LEU A 15 -10.42 -17.27 11.09
CA LEU A 15 -9.24 -17.05 10.26
C LEU A 15 -9.59 -16.54 8.85
N GLU A 16 -10.53 -17.21 8.18
CA GLU A 16 -10.95 -16.84 6.82
C GLU A 16 -11.65 -15.48 6.80
N ASP A 17 -12.61 -15.26 7.70
CA ASP A 17 -13.35 -14.00 7.82
C ASP A 17 -12.40 -12.80 7.97
N GLU A 18 -11.41 -12.92 8.84
CA GLU A 18 -10.45 -11.86 9.14
C GLU A 18 -9.45 -11.64 8.00
N ALA A 19 -8.98 -12.71 7.34
CA ALA A 19 -8.13 -12.62 6.16
C ALA A 19 -8.86 -11.93 4.99
N GLN A 20 -10.11 -12.31 4.72
CA GLN A 20 -10.94 -11.71 3.69
C GLN A 20 -11.26 -10.25 3.99
N ALA A 21 -11.53 -9.90 5.25
CA ALA A 21 -11.75 -8.52 5.66
C ALA A 21 -10.52 -7.64 5.39
N TRP A 22 -9.30 -8.14 5.65
CA TRP A 22 -8.07 -7.44 5.31
C TRP A 22 -7.86 -7.31 3.81
N ALA A 23 -8.10 -8.38 3.05
CA ALA A 23 -8.01 -8.36 1.58
C ALA A 23 -8.98 -7.32 0.98
N ALA A 24 -10.22 -7.28 1.44
CA ALA A 24 -11.21 -6.30 1.01
C ALA A 24 -10.77 -4.86 1.31
N LYS A 25 -10.24 -4.60 2.51
CA LYS A 25 -9.73 -3.27 2.89
C LYS A 25 -8.56 -2.82 2.02
N LEU A 26 -7.68 -3.74 1.61
CA LEU A 26 -6.59 -3.45 0.68
C LEU A 26 -7.13 -3.20 -0.74
N ALA A 27 -8.10 -3.99 -1.20
CA ALA A 27 -8.71 -3.84 -2.51
C ALA A 27 -9.44 -2.49 -2.72
N GLU A 28 -9.81 -1.79 -1.63
CA GLU A 28 -10.34 -0.43 -1.70
C GLU A 28 -9.30 0.65 -2.03
N LYS A 29 -8.00 0.34 -2.01
CA LYS A 29 -6.90 1.31 -2.27
C LYS A 29 -6.46 1.24 -3.72
N SER A 30 -5.71 2.27 -4.16
CA SER A 30 -5.09 2.26 -5.49
C SER A 30 -4.17 1.03 -5.63
N PRO A 31 -4.42 0.14 -6.62
CA PRO A 31 -3.57 -1.01 -6.85
C PRO A 31 -2.13 -0.64 -7.18
N ILE A 32 -1.91 0.42 -7.96
CA ILE A 32 -0.56 0.90 -8.28
C ILE A 32 0.15 1.41 -7.02
N ALA A 33 -0.54 2.18 -6.17
CA ALA A 33 0.05 2.68 -4.93
C ALA A 33 0.49 1.52 -4.01
N LEU A 34 -0.34 0.50 -3.85
CA LEU A 34 -0.01 -0.67 -3.04
C LEU A 34 1.19 -1.45 -3.62
N GLN A 35 1.22 -1.67 -4.93
CA GLN A 35 2.31 -2.41 -5.59
C GLN A 35 3.64 -1.66 -5.49
N LEU A 36 3.66 -0.36 -5.79
CA LEU A 36 4.86 0.47 -5.71
C LEU A 36 5.34 0.62 -4.27
N ALA A 37 4.45 0.88 -3.31
CA ALA A 37 4.84 1.02 -1.91
C ALA A 37 5.40 -0.29 -1.34
N LYS A 38 4.75 -1.44 -1.62
CA LYS A 38 5.22 -2.74 -1.13
C LYS A 38 6.59 -3.10 -1.72
N THR A 39 6.71 -3.01 -3.05
CA THR A 39 7.97 -3.36 -3.73
C THR A 39 9.08 -2.39 -3.35
N GLY A 40 8.78 -1.09 -3.30
CA GLY A 40 9.72 -0.05 -2.90
C GLY A 40 10.24 -0.24 -1.48
N PHE A 41 9.34 -0.52 -0.54
CA PHE A 41 9.72 -0.77 0.86
C PHE A 41 10.69 -1.95 1.00
N TYR A 42 10.34 -3.12 0.47
CA TYR A 42 11.21 -4.31 0.58
C TYR A 42 12.52 -4.17 -0.19
N THR A 43 12.53 -3.41 -1.30
CA THR A 43 13.77 -3.13 -2.03
C THR A 43 14.68 -2.18 -1.25
N ALA A 44 14.10 -1.18 -0.58
CA ALA A 44 14.84 -0.21 0.22
C ALA A 44 15.39 -0.80 1.53
N GLU A 45 14.75 -1.85 2.06
CA GLU A 45 15.17 -2.54 3.30
C GLU A 45 16.61 -3.08 3.21
N ASP A 46 17.03 -3.54 2.02
CA ASP A 46 18.37 -4.08 1.76
C ASP A 46 19.42 -2.99 1.43
N MET A 47 19.07 -1.70 1.47
CA MET A 47 19.94 -0.59 1.07
C MET A 47 20.51 0.19 2.26
N ASP A 48 21.67 0.82 2.06
CA ASP A 48 22.19 1.84 2.97
C ASP A 48 21.22 3.02 3.09
N TYR A 49 21.10 3.60 4.29
CA TYR A 49 20.09 4.63 4.62
C TYR A 49 19.93 5.74 3.55
N TYR A 50 21.03 6.38 3.14
CA TYR A 50 20.95 7.48 2.17
C TYR A 50 20.49 7.02 0.78
N ARG A 51 20.91 5.83 0.35
CA ARG A 51 20.48 5.23 -0.92
C ARG A 51 19.01 4.81 -0.85
N ALA A 52 18.59 4.20 0.26
CA ALA A 52 17.20 3.85 0.52
C ALA A 52 16.30 5.11 0.45
N PHE A 53 16.76 6.22 1.03
CA PHE A 53 16.03 7.49 1.01
C PHE A 53 15.89 8.06 -0.40
N GLU A 54 16.99 8.11 -1.18
CA GLU A 54 16.96 8.55 -2.58
C GLU A 54 16.03 7.66 -3.42
N TYR A 55 16.17 6.34 -3.31
CA TYR A 55 15.32 5.38 -4.00
C TYR A 55 13.84 5.54 -3.66
N MET A 56 13.48 5.68 -2.38
CA MET A 56 12.09 5.87 -1.96
C MET A 56 11.51 7.19 -2.49
N ASN A 57 12.31 8.26 -2.62
CA ASN A 57 11.87 9.51 -3.25
C ASN A 57 11.57 9.33 -4.74
N GLU A 58 12.35 8.52 -5.46
CA GLU A 58 12.08 8.18 -6.86
C GLU A 58 10.80 7.35 -7.00
N VAL A 59 10.62 6.33 -6.16
CA VAL A 59 9.39 5.52 -6.11
C VAL A 59 8.17 6.39 -5.85
N PHE A 60 8.26 7.31 -4.88
CA PHE A 60 7.18 8.23 -4.56
C PHE A 60 6.89 9.20 -5.71
N THR A 61 7.93 9.75 -6.34
CA THR A 61 7.77 10.65 -7.49
C THR A 61 7.09 9.95 -8.66
N ARG A 62 7.46 8.70 -8.95
CA ARG A 62 6.80 7.87 -9.97
C ARG A 62 5.33 7.63 -9.64
N LEU A 63 5.00 7.34 -8.37
CA LEU A 63 3.61 7.21 -7.93
C LEU A 63 2.84 8.52 -8.16
N CYS A 64 3.40 9.68 -7.83
CA CYS A 64 2.73 10.97 -8.03
C CYS A 64 2.45 11.30 -9.51
N CYS A 65 3.12 10.65 -10.46
CA CYS A 65 2.87 10.83 -11.89
C CYS A 65 1.65 10.05 -12.41
N THR A 66 1.09 9.11 -11.64
CA THR A 66 -0.01 8.24 -12.08
C THR A 66 -1.35 8.98 -12.12
N GLU A 67 -2.30 8.47 -12.90
CA GLU A 67 -3.70 8.93 -12.87
C GLU A 67 -4.35 8.61 -11.52
N ASP A 68 -4.05 7.44 -10.95
CA ASP A 68 -4.54 7.02 -9.64
C ASP A 68 -4.14 7.99 -8.52
N ALA A 69 -2.90 8.54 -8.55
CA ALA A 69 -2.49 9.53 -7.56
C ALA A 69 -3.29 10.82 -7.68
N LYS A 70 -3.53 11.30 -8.91
CA LYS A 70 -4.36 12.48 -9.16
C LYS A 70 -5.80 12.26 -8.73
N GLU A 71 -6.35 11.09 -9.03
CA GLU A 71 -7.70 10.70 -8.63
C GLU A 71 -7.84 10.57 -7.11
N GLY A 72 -6.85 9.99 -6.43
CA GLY A 72 -6.85 9.88 -4.97
C GLY A 72 -6.91 11.25 -4.28
N VAL A 73 -6.09 12.20 -4.75
CA VAL A 73 -6.12 13.59 -4.25
C VAL A 73 -7.46 14.24 -4.56
N LYS A 74 -7.96 14.11 -5.80
CA LYS A 74 -9.24 14.69 -6.23
C LYS A 74 -10.41 14.15 -5.42
N ALA A 75 -10.53 12.83 -5.29
CA ALA A 75 -11.60 12.16 -4.55
C ALA A 75 -11.61 12.54 -3.07
N PHE A 76 -10.42 12.69 -2.46
CA PHE A 76 -10.29 13.19 -1.09
C PHE A 76 -10.83 14.61 -0.94
N LEU A 77 -10.42 15.53 -1.82
CA LEU A 77 -10.90 16.91 -1.81
C LEU A 77 -12.41 17.02 -2.06
N GLU A 78 -12.94 16.16 -2.94
CA GLU A 78 -14.36 16.07 -3.29
C GLU A 78 -15.19 15.25 -2.29
N LYS A 79 -14.56 14.66 -1.26
CA LYS A 79 -15.20 13.81 -0.24
C LYS A 79 -16.00 12.64 -0.82
N ARG A 80 -15.51 12.04 -1.89
CA ARG A 80 -16.11 10.86 -2.53
C ARG A 80 -15.16 9.67 -2.51
N LYS A 81 -15.69 8.49 -2.85
CA LYS A 81 -14.83 7.32 -3.08
C LYS A 81 -14.04 7.52 -4.38
N PRO A 82 -12.74 7.17 -4.40
CA PRO A 82 -11.93 7.20 -5.61
C PRO A 82 -12.30 6.07 -6.56
N GLU A 83 -12.13 6.32 -7.85
CA GLU A 83 -12.25 5.32 -8.92
C GLU A 83 -10.87 5.00 -9.51
N TRP A 84 -10.28 3.87 -9.08
CA TRP A 84 -8.95 3.47 -9.54
C TRP A 84 -9.00 2.94 -10.96
N LYS A 85 -8.07 3.41 -11.81
CA LYS A 85 -7.96 3.01 -13.22
C LYS A 85 -6.71 2.20 -13.51
N GLU A 86 -5.83 2.05 -12.53
CA GLU A 86 -4.53 1.39 -12.67
C GLU A 86 -3.70 2.03 -13.79
N LYS A 87 -3.67 3.37 -13.82
CA LYS A 87 -2.87 4.19 -14.74
C LYS A 87 -2.18 5.32 -14.00
#